data_AF-A0AAW0D6M2-F1
#
_entry.id   AF-A0AAW0D6M2-F1
#
_cell.length_a   1.000
_cell.length_b   1.000
_cell.length_c   1.000
_cell.angle_alpha   90.00
_cell.angle_beta   90.00
_cell.angle_gamma   90.00
#
_symmetry.space_group_name_H-M   'P 1'
#
loop_
_entity.id
_entity.type
_entity.pdbx_description
1 polymer ?
#
loop_
_entity_poly.entity_id
_entity_poly.type
_entity_poly.pdbx_seq_one_letter_code
_entity_poly.pdbx_strand_id
1 'polypeptide(L)'
;MGWFDDNHPMGSAADDEMEAAMDAMGWNKWHKDPQPAGGSSEPARVERPESEWDESKWRRSNFREDDTMAKTKAKLAYLLTDKDLLPLQYQKQQNSRGFNGMKMYRKREVELLGWKKYGGPTGLKAAKEDKKNGIKSPKKGSKAQTSASAKANVLGGTMKGKAKVE
;
A
#
# COMPACT_ATOMS: atom_id res chain seq x y z
N MET A 1 11.77 58.70 42.45
CA MET A 1 12.56 57.93 41.46
C MET A 1 12.17 56.47 41.57
N GLY A 2 11.54 55.91 40.56
CA GLY A 2 11.20 54.48 40.55
C GLY A 2 10.21 54.12 39.47
N TRP A 3 10.69 53.95 38.24
CA TRP A 3 9.96 53.30 37.15
C TRP A 3 10.99 52.56 36.27
N PHE A 4 11.52 51.46 36.82
CA PHE A 4 11.91 50.31 36.02
C PHE A 4 10.62 49.49 35.88
N ASP A 5 10.07 49.39 34.68
CA ASP A 5 9.33 48.19 34.23
C ASP A 5 9.01 48.35 32.73
N ASP A 6 9.94 47.92 31.89
CA ASP A 6 9.71 47.70 30.46
C ASP A 6 10.23 46.30 30.10
N ASN A 7 9.77 45.31 30.88
CA ASN A 7 9.88 43.90 30.51
C ASN A 7 8.63 43.57 29.69
N HIS A 8 8.62 44.01 28.43
CA HIS A 8 7.62 43.55 27.46
C HIS A 8 7.91 42.07 27.14
N PRO A 9 7.04 41.11 27.51
CA PRO A 9 7.09 39.79 26.90
C PRO A 9 6.65 39.96 25.44
N MET A 10 7.60 40.03 24.50
CA MET A 10 7.31 39.82 23.08
C MET A 10 6.83 38.38 22.93
N GLY A 11 5.51 38.26 23.05
CA GLY A 11 4.76 37.02 23.03
C GLY A 11 4.98 36.26 21.72
N SER A 12 5.27 34.99 21.92
CA SER A 12 5.16 33.80 21.06
C SER A 12 3.84 33.66 20.26
N ALA A 13 3.11 34.74 19.95
CA ALA A 13 1.83 34.68 19.26
C ALA A 13 1.97 34.59 17.72
N ALA A 14 3.10 35.05 17.16
CA ALA A 14 3.33 34.99 15.71
C ALA A 14 3.73 33.59 15.23
N ASP A 15 4.36 32.77 16.08
CA ASP A 15 4.73 31.39 15.75
C ASP A 15 3.49 30.46 15.79
N ASP A 16 2.58 30.64 16.75
CA ASP A 16 1.34 29.86 16.86
C ASP A 16 0.37 30.08 15.67
N GLU A 17 0.28 31.30 15.13
CA GLU A 17 -0.58 31.58 13.96
C GLU A 17 -0.03 31.00 12.65
N MET A 18 1.30 30.97 12.49
CA MET A 18 1.92 30.37 11.31
C MET A 18 1.77 28.83 11.34
N GLU A 19 1.85 28.21 12.51
CA GLU A 19 1.61 26.77 12.68
C GLU A 19 0.13 26.41 12.42
N ALA A 20 -0.82 27.20 12.93
CA ALA A 20 -2.24 27.03 12.64
C ALA A 20 -2.59 27.22 11.16
N ALA A 21 -1.92 28.14 10.46
CA ALA A 21 -2.08 28.32 9.02
C ALA A 21 -1.52 27.13 8.22
N MET A 22 -0.40 26.54 8.66
CA MET A 22 0.15 25.32 8.03
C MET A 22 -0.72 24.08 8.28
N ASP A 23 -1.36 23.97 9.45
CA ASP A 23 -2.34 22.93 9.76
C ASP A 23 -3.65 23.12 8.96
N ALA A 24 -4.10 24.38 8.81
CA ALA A 24 -5.22 24.75 7.95
C ALA A 24 -4.95 24.48 6.46
N MET A 25 -3.70 24.59 6.01
CA MET A 25 -3.27 24.17 4.67
C MET A 25 -3.12 22.65 4.53
N GLY A 26 -3.23 21.89 5.63
CA GLY A 26 -3.33 20.42 5.62
C GLY A 26 -2.05 19.69 5.22
N TRP A 27 -0.88 20.33 5.28
CA TRP A 27 0.39 19.73 4.83
C TRP A 27 0.93 18.67 5.80
N ASN A 28 0.65 18.79 7.09
CA ASN A 28 1.07 17.81 8.11
C ASN A 28 0.01 16.73 8.39
N LYS A 29 -1.15 16.82 7.73
CA LYS A 29 -2.27 15.93 7.98
C LYS A 29 -1.98 14.53 7.43
N TRP A 30 -1.88 13.57 8.35
CA TRP A 30 -1.86 12.16 7.98
C TRP A 30 -3.22 11.78 7.39
N HIS A 31 -3.20 11.40 6.11
CA HIS A 31 -4.37 10.93 5.39
C HIS A 31 -4.46 9.40 5.49
N LYS A 32 -5.70 8.89 5.57
CA LYS A 32 -6.00 7.47 5.34
C LYS A 32 -6.76 7.34 4.04
N ASP A 33 -6.39 6.36 3.22
CA ASP A 33 -7.21 6.04 2.05
C ASP A 33 -8.55 5.45 2.52
N PRO A 34 -9.68 5.80 1.89
CA PRO A 34 -10.97 5.23 2.26
C PRO A 34 -10.90 3.71 2.09
N GLN A 35 -11.04 2.98 3.19
CA GLN A 35 -11.01 1.53 3.18
C GLN A 35 -12.27 1.02 2.46
N PRO A 36 -12.17 0.13 1.46
CA PRO A 36 -13.35 -0.43 0.81
C PRO A 36 -14.17 -1.23 1.83
N ALA A 37 -15.49 -1.06 1.82
CA ALA A 37 -16.45 -1.49 2.86
C ALA A 37 -16.61 -3.02 3.07
N GLY A 38 -15.66 -3.85 2.65
CA GLY A 38 -15.75 -5.31 2.77
C GLY A 38 -14.42 -6.06 2.72
N GLY A 39 -13.29 -5.40 2.95
CA GLY A 39 -11.98 -6.04 2.92
C GLY A 39 -11.30 -6.00 4.28
N SER A 40 -10.98 -7.17 4.84
CA SER A 40 -9.99 -7.28 5.92
C SER A 40 -8.68 -6.66 5.43
N SER A 41 -8.27 -5.55 6.03
CA SER A 41 -7.06 -4.79 5.70
C SER A 41 -5.74 -5.51 6.02
N GLU A 42 -5.81 -6.80 6.34
CA GLU A 42 -4.61 -7.57 6.66
C GLU A 42 -3.88 -7.95 5.36
N PRO A 43 -2.55 -7.77 5.31
CA PRO A 43 -1.78 -8.18 4.15
C PRO A 43 -1.92 -9.70 3.96
N ALA A 44 -2.09 -10.13 2.71
CA ALA A 44 -2.23 -11.55 2.39
C ALA A 44 -0.95 -12.29 2.80
N ARG A 45 -1.04 -13.11 3.86
CA ARG A 45 0.07 -13.87 4.42
C ARG A 45 0.63 -14.84 3.39
N VAL A 46 1.95 -14.84 3.22
CA VAL A 46 2.67 -15.76 2.35
C VAL A 46 3.26 -16.85 3.23
N GLU A 47 2.68 -18.03 3.20
CA GLU A 47 3.20 -19.18 3.95
C GLU A 47 4.52 -19.65 3.35
N ARG A 48 5.60 -19.54 4.13
CA ARG A 48 6.92 -20.10 3.82
C ARG A 48 7.45 -20.89 5.02
N PRO A 49 8.23 -21.95 4.82
CA PRO A 49 8.78 -22.76 5.91
C PRO A 49 9.71 -21.96 6.84
N GLU A 50 10.35 -20.91 6.33
CA GLU A 50 11.25 -20.03 7.11
C GLU A 50 10.52 -18.85 7.80
N SER A 51 9.19 -18.84 7.79
CA SER A 51 8.38 -17.76 8.35
C SER A 51 8.29 -17.86 9.87
N GLU A 52 8.72 -16.82 10.56
CA GLU A 52 8.49 -16.65 11.99
C GLU A 52 7.30 -15.70 12.17
N TRP A 53 6.15 -16.22 12.60
CA TRP A 53 4.93 -15.42 12.79
C TRP A 53 4.82 -14.77 14.17
N ASP A 54 5.76 -15.07 15.08
CA ASP A 54 5.80 -14.47 16.40
C ASP A 54 6.39 -13.06 16.33
N GLU A 55 5.52 -12.05 16.45
CA GLU A 55 5.88 -10.63 16.41
C GLU A 55 6.87 -10.26 17.53
N SER A 56 6.84 -10.98 18.65
CA SER A 56 7.73 -10.72 19.80
C SER A 56 9.19 -11.08 19.48
N LYS A 57 9.39 -12.02 18.56
CA LYS A 57 10.72 -12.48 18.14
C LYS A 57 11.31 -11.58 17.05
N TRP A 58 10.50 -10.73 16.43
CA TRP A 58 10.97 -9.81 15.41
C TRP A 58 11.90 -8.77 16.02
N ARG A 59 12.95 -8.42 15.27
CA ARG A 59 13.85 -7.34 15.68
C ARG A 59 13.06 -6.05 15.77
N ARG A 60 13.42 -5.18 16.72
CA ARG A 60 12.89 -3.82 16.74
C ARG A 60 13.32 -3.10 15.45
N SER A 61 12.37 -2.41 14.83
CA SER A 61 12.63 -1.55 13.68
C SER A 61 13.71 -0.53 14.01
N ASN A 62 14.72 -0.40 13.16
CA ASN A 62 15.81 0.59 13.34
C ASN A 62 15.43 1.99 12.80
N PHE A 63 14.24 2.13 12.22
CA PHE A 63 13.78 3.39 11.67
C PHE A 63 13.21 4.30 12.75
N ARG A 64 13.52 5.59 12.65
CA ARG A 64 12.89 6.65 13.44
C ARG A 64 11.41 6.76 13.06
N GLU A 65 10.58 7.24 13.98
CA GLU A 65 9.14 7.40 13.77
C GLU A 65 8.82 8.45 12.71
N ASP A 66 9.67 9.47 12.58
CA ASP A 66 9.56 10.55 11.58
C ASP A 66 10.09 10.14 10.20
N ASP A 67 10.72 8.98 10.08
CA ASP A 67 11.34 8.57 8.82
C ASP A 67 10.27 8.09 7.84
N THR A 68 10.08 8.86 6.77
CA THR A 68 9.07 8.59 5.75
C THR A 68 9.67 8.05 4.46
N MET A 69 8.87 7.32 3.70
CA MET A 69 9.25 6.72 2.43
C MET A 69 8.13 6.81 1.41
N ALA A 70 8.51 7.12 0.17
CA ALA A 70 7.58 7.16 -0.95
C ALA A 70 6.94 5.79 -1.23
N LYS A 71 5.67 5.82 -1.66
CA LYS A 71 4.90 4.63 -2.08
C LYS A 71 5.69 3.65 -2.95
N THR A 72 6.32 4.15 -4.01
CA THR A 72 7.05 3.33 -4.98
C THR A 72 8.23 2.61 -4.33
N LYS A 73 8.96 3.31 -3.45
CA LYS A 73 10.08 2.70 -2.70
C LYS A 73 9.58 1.66 -1.70
N ALA A 74 8.48 1.92 -1.00
CA ALA A 74 7.87 0.96 -0.08
C ALA A 74 7.51 -0.37 -0.80
N LYS A 75 6.84 -0.29 -1.96
CA LYS A 75 6.47 -1.47 -2.77
C LYS A 75 7.69 -2.27 -3.22
N LEU A 76 8.74 -1.59 -3.67
CA LEU A 76 9.97 -2.24 -4.15
C LEU A 76 10.78 -2.85 -3.00
N ALA A 77 10.91 -2.13 -1.89
CA ALA A 77 11.73 -2.51 -0.75
C ALA A 77 11.11 -3.62 0.10
N TYR A 78 9.78 -3.71 0.18
CA TYR A 78 9.10 -4.69 1.04
C TYR A 78 8.19 -5.66 0.27
N LEU A 79 8.25 -5.63 -1.07
CA LEU A 79 7.44 -6.51 -1.95
C LEU A 79 5.92 -6.40 -1.66
N LEU A 80 5.50 -5.22 -1.22
CA LEU A 80 4.12 -4.93 -0.91
C LEU A 80 3.33 -4.59 -2.17
N THR A 81 2.04 -4.94 -2.17
CA THR A 81 1.09 -4.53 -3.19
C THR A 81 0.40 -3.22 -2.79
N ASP A 82 -0.32 -2.61 -3.72
CA ASP A 82 -1.08 -1.40 -3.43
C ASP A 82 -2.13 -1.61 -2.34
N LYS A 83 -2.75 -2.79 -2.34
CA LYS A 83 -3.78 -3.19 -1.36
C LYS A 83 -3.22 -3.29 0.05
N ASP A 84 -1.98 -3.78 0.18
CA ASP A 84 -1.32 -3.93 1.48
C ASP A 84 -0.98 -2.56 2.10
N LEU A 85 -0.88 -1.49 1.29
CA LEU A 85 -0.56 -0.13 1.75
C LEU A 85 -1.80 0.70 2.10
N LEU A 86 -3.00 0.24 1.77
CA LEU A 86 -4.27 0.91 2.10
C LEU A 86 -4.49 1.17 3.60
N PRO A 87 -4.18 0.23 4.52
CA PRO A 87 -4.37 0.48 5.95
C PRO A 87 -3.39 1.52 6.52
N LEU A 88 -2.30 1.82 5.81
CA LEU A 88 -1.30 2.76 6.30
C LEU A 88 -1.74 4.20 6.12
N GLN A 89 -1.35 5.01 7.09
CA GLN A 89 -1.45 6.45 6.98
C GLN A 89 -0.36 6.96 6.04
N TYR A 90 -0.68 8.01 5.28
CA TYR A 90 0.28 8.68 4.43
C TYR A 90 0.16 10.19 4.53
N GLN A 91 1.28 10.86 4.36
CA GLN A 91 1.32 12.29 4.11
C GLN A 91 1.40 12.55 2.60
N LYS A 92 0.71 13.59 2.15
CA LYS A 92 0.86 14.07 0.78
C LYS A 92 2.02 15.05 0.76
N GLN A 93 2.99 14.79 -0.10
CA GLN A 93 4.11 15.69 -0.34
C GLN A 93 4.06 16.21 -1.76
N GLN A 94 4.46 17.47 -1.92
CA GLN A 94 4.65 18.08 -3.22
C GLN A 94 5.93 17.51 -3.86
N ASN A 95 5.84 17.08 -5.11
CA ASN A 95 7.03 16.73 -5.87
C ASN A 95 7.79 18.01 -6.27
N SER A 96 9.07 17.88 -6.62
CA SER A 96 9.92 18.92 -7.24
C SER A 96 9.26 19.68 -8.40
N ARG A 97 8.27 19.08 -9.07
CA ARG A 97 7.49 19.66 -10.17
C ARG A 97 6.22 20.39 -9.73
N GLY A 98 6.01 20.56 -8.42
CA GLY A 98 4.87 21.26 -7.87
C GLY A 98 3.59 20.43 -7.70
N PHE A 99 3.58 19.15 -8.09
CA PHE A 99 2.39 18.29 -7.99
C PHE A 99 2.25 17.61 -6.61
N ASN A 100 1.09 17.73 -5.96
CA ASN A 100 0.74 17.07 -4.68
C ASN A 100 0.33 15.60 -4.85
N GLY A 101 1.10 14.85 -5.64
CA GLY A 101 0.79 13.44 -5.97
C GLY A 101 1.58 12.42 -5.16
N MET A 102 2.58 12.84 -4.37
CA MET A 102 3.50 11.92 -3.72
C MET A 102 2.96 11.48 -2.37
N LYS A 103 2.67 10.19 -2.22
CA LYS A 103 2.26 9.60 -0.94
C LYS A 103 3.50 9.11 -0.17
N MET A 104 3.73 9.69 1.00
CA MET A 104 4.82 9.37 1.92
C MET A 104 4.26 8.56 3.10
N TYR A 105 4.78 7.36 3.30
CA TYR A 105 4.37 6.43 4.36
C TYR A 105 5.45 6.34 5.43
N ARG A 106 5.10 6.04 6.68
CA ARG A 106 6.09 5.82 7.75
C ARG A 106 6.87 4.54 7.48
N LYS A 107 8.21 4.61 7.47
CA LYS A 107 9.06 3.44 7.16
C LYS A 107 8.84 2.30 8.14
N ARG A 108 8.70 2.62 9.43
CA ARG A 108 8.46 1.65 10.49
C ARG A 108 7.19 0.84 10.26
N GLU A 109 6.09 1.49 9.90
CA GLU A 109 4.81 0.80 9.65
C GLU A 109 4.87 -0.05 8.37
N VAL A 110 5.51 0.46 7.32
CA VAL A 110 5.73 -0.28 6.07
C VAL A 110 6.58 -1.53 6.32
N GLU A 111 7.62 -1.43 7.15
CA GLU A 111 8.48 -2.55 7.52
C GLU A 111 7.70 -3.63 8.27
N LEU A 112 6.96 -3.24 9.31
CA LEU A 112 6.12 -4.16 10.09
C LEU A 112 5.08 -4.86 9.21
N LEU A 113 4.45 -4.16 8.26
CA LEU A 113 3.54 -4.80 7.31
C LEU A 113 4.25 -5.78 6.38
N GLY A 114 5.47 -5.46 5.94
CA GLY A 114 6.31 -6.40 5.20
C GLY A 114 6.57 -7.67 5.99
N TRP A 115 6.94 -7.54 7.27
CA TRP A 115 7.15 -8.69 8.16
C TRP A 115 5.86 -9.47 8.41
N LYS A 116 4.74 -8.79 8.65
CA LYS A 116 3.43 -9.43 8.80
C LYS A 116 2.98 -10.17 7.55
N LYS A 117 3.43 -9.76 6.37
CA LYS A 117 3.12 -10.45 5.11
C LYS A 117 3.97 -11.71 4.90
N TYR A 118 5.26 -11.62 5.20
CA TYR A 118 6.24 -12.66 4.87
C TYR A 118 6.70 -13.50 6.08
N GLY A 119 6.10 -13.31 7.25
CA GLY A 119 6.47 -14.01 8.48
C GLY A 119 7.84 -13.58 8.99
N GLY A 120 7.99 -12.28 9.24
CA GLY A 120 9.19 -11.72 9.84
C GLY A 120 10.28 -11.28 8.86
N PRO A 121 11.44 -10.83 9.39
CA PRO A 121 12.55 -10.33 8.60
C PRO A 121 13.22 -11.41 7.75
N THR A 122 13.27 -12.65 8.25
CA THR A 122 13.88 -13.80 7.56
C THR A 122 13.11 -14.15 6.30
N GLY A 123 11.78 -14.34 6.41
CA GLY A 123 10.93 -14.65 5.25
C GLY A 123 10.91 -13.53 4.22
N LEU A 124 10.97 -12.25 4.64
CA LEU A 124 11.10 -11.12 3.72
C LEU A 124 12.44 -11.14 2.96
N LYS A 125 13.55 -11.49 3.63
CA LYS A 125 14.87 -11.60 3.00
C LYS A 125 14.87 -12.71 1.94
N ALA A 126 14.35 -13.88 2.26
CA ALA A 126 14.20 -14.98 1.31
C ALA A 126 13.36 -14.55 0.09
N ALA A 127 12.24 -13.85 0.30
CA ALA A 127 11.41 -13.35 -0.78
C ALA A 127 12.12 -12.31 -1.69
N LYS A 128 13.01 -11.49 -1.11
CA LYS A 128 13.86 -10.56 -1.88
C LYS A 128 14.89 -11.29 -2.72
N GLU A 129 15.51 -12.32 -2.15
CA GLU A 129 16.49 -13.15 -2.85
C GLU A 129 15.84 -13.87 -4.03
N ASP A 130 14.65 -14.45 -3.87
CA ASP A 130 13.89 -15.06 -4.97
C ASP A 130 13.64 -14.09 -6.12
N LYS A 131 13.20 -12.86 -5.79
CA LYS A 131 12.96 -11.82 -6.79
C LYS A 131 14.25 -11.37 -7.48
N LYS A 132 15.36 -11.26 -6.73
CA LYS A 132 16.67 -10.88 -7.28
C LYS A 132 17.22 -11.97 -8.21
N ASN A 133 17.03 -13.23 -7.83
CA ASN A 133 17.46 -14.40 -8.61
C ASN A 133 16.57 -14.65 -9.83
N GLY A 134 15.55 -13.82 -10.08
CA GLY A 134 14.65 -13.98 -11.22
C GLY A 134 13.82 -15.26 -11.16
N ILE A 135 13.79 -15.95 -10.02
CA ILE A 135 12.92 -17.09 -9.77
C ILE A 135 11.52 -16.50 -9.70
N LYS A 136 10.82 -16.55 -10.84
CA LYS A 136 9.41 -16.20 -10.93
C LYS A 136 8.70 -17.10 -9.93
N SER A 137 8.33 -16.53 -8.78
CA SER A 137 7.42 -17.17 -7.84
C SER A 137 6.27 -17.77 -8.65
N PRO A 138 5.90 -19.06 -8.44
CA PRO A 138 4.84 -19.68 -9.22
C PRO A 138 3.60 -18.80 -9.09
N LYS A 139 3.19 -18.18 -10.20
CA LYS A 139 1.98 -17.37 -10.28
C LYS A 139 0.83 -18.28 -9.86
N LYS A 140 0.36 -18.14 -8.62
CA LYS A 140 -0.95 -18.67 -8.20
C LYS A 140 -1.96 -18.06 -9.18
N GLY A 141 -2.60 -18.93 -9.96
CA GLY A 141 -3.17 -18.65 -11.27
C GLY A 141 -3.91 -17.32 -11.39
N SER A 142 -3.42 -16.47 -12.29
CA SER A 142 -4.30 -15.52 -12.98
C SER A 142 -5.30 -16.37 -13.76
N LYS A 143 -6.51 -16.54 -13.23
CA LYS A 143 -7.65 -16.93 -14.06
C LYS A 143 -7.88 -15.77 -15.04
N ALA A 144 -7.17 -15.82 -16.16
CA ALA A 144 -7.59 -15.13 -17.36
C ALA A 144 -8.90 -15.81 -17.77
N GLN A 145 -10.02 -15.27 -17.32
CA GLN A 145 -11.29 -15.47 -18.01
C GLN A 145 -11.17 -14.72 -19.34
N THR A 146 -10.49 -15.33 -20.31
CA THR A 146 -10.76 -15.06 -21.72
C THR A 146 -12.16 -15.59 -21.96
N SER A 147 -13.12 -14.67 -22.05
CA SER A 147 -14.45 -14.91 -22.59
C SER A 147 -14.30 -15.44 -24.02
N ALA A 148 -14.20 -16.76 -24.16
CA ALA A 148 -14.39 -17.42 -25.42
C ALA A 148 -15.86 -17.26 -25.79
N SER A 149 -16.10 -16.34 -26.74
CA SER A 149 -17.36 -16.18 -27.45
C SER A 149 -17.63 -17.47 -28.21
N ALA A 150 -18.27 -18.43 -27.54
CA ALA A 150 -18.80 -19.64 -28.16
C ALA A 150 -20.05 -19.22 -28.94
N LYS A 151 -19.84 -18.87 -30.22
CA LYS A 151 -20.94 -18.79 -31.19
C LYS A 151 -21.63 -20.15 -31.23
N ALA A 152 -22.92 -20.12 -30.90
CA ALA A 152 -23.82 -21.25 -30.86
C ALA A 152 -23.76 -22.05 -32.16
N ASN A 153 -23.40 -23.32 -32.03
CA ASN A 153 -23.56 -24.30 -33.08
C ASN A 153 -25.05 -24.69 -33.10
N VAL A 154 -25.79 -24.20 -34.09
CA VAL A 154 -27.21 -24.50 -34.29
C VAL A 154 -27.33 -25.96 -34.76
N LEU A 155 -27.69 -26.82 -33.83
CA LEU A 155 -28.28 -28.14 -34.09
C LEU A 155 -29.67 -27.93 -34.70
N GLY A 156 -29.77 -28.09 -36.01
CA GLY A 156 -31.04 -28.12 -36.75
C GLY A 156 -31.07 -29.31 -37.70
N GLY A 157 -30.92 -30.52 -37.15
CA GLY A 157 -31.01 -31.76 -37.89
C GLY A 157 -32.46 -32.25 -38.03
N THR A 158 -32.85 -32.50 -39.29
CA THR A 158 -33.81 -33.50 -39.74
C THR A 158 -35.28 -33.33 -39.36
N MET A 159 -36.09 -32.88 -40.35
CA MET A 159 -37.41 -33.46 -40.62
C MET A 159 -37.81 -33.36 -42.12
N LYS A 160 -38.11 -34.55 -42.69
CA LYS A 160 -39.19 -34.90 -43.64
C LYS A 160 -39.37 -34.18 -45.00
N GLY A 161 -39.46 -35.01 -46.05
CA GLY A 161 -40.29 -34.80 -47.26
C GLY A 161 -39.71 -35.51 -48.49
N LYS A 162 -40.08 -36.76 -48.83
CA LYS A 162 -41.18 -37.19 -49.74
C LYS A 162 -41.29 -36.44 -51.08
N ALA A 163 -40.94 -37.13 -52.17
CA ALA A 163 -41.54 -37.15 -53.53
C ALA A 163 -40.60 -38.05 -54.38
N LYS A 164 -40.93 -39.22 -54.97
CA LYS A 164 -42.04 -39.72 -55.81
C LYS A 164 -42.31 -38.90 -57.08
N VAL A 165 -42.47 -39.64 -58.19
CA VAL A 165 -42.87 -39.28 -59.57
C VAL A 165 -41.67 -39.23 -60.51
N GLU A 166 -41.66 -39.87 -61.67
CA GLU A 166 -42.40 -40.98 -62.31
C GLU A 166 -41.56 -41.31 -63.56
#